data_AF-A0A926HEU9-F1
#
_entry.id   AF-A0A926HEU9-F1
#
_cell.length_a   1.000
_cell.length_b   1.000
_cell.length_c   1.000
_cell.angle_alpha   90.00
_cell.angle_beta   90.00
_cell.angle_gamma   90.00
#
_symmetry.space_group_name_H-M   'P 1'
#
loop_
_entity.id
_entity.type
_entity.pdbx_description
1 polymer ?
#
loop_
_entity_poly.entity_id
_entity_poly.type
_entity_poly.pdbx_seq_one_letter_code
_entity_poly.pdbx_strand_id
1 'polypeptide(L)'
;MRLLLALTVSLSWCASAQSPTDVFDKAPPKIDDALRARVTKFFEAHVGGKFRQAEQVIHSTSLDEFYNSEKQRLIGFEIANITYSDNFTKAMVVTNVELDWITVRLGKIRVKPPMKSTWMYDAGEWWWYVIPRKEWETPWGNMKPGAERSAGYGGPSGVSMPDVKAILSQVVVSKTAIHLSSAEKSTDTAEILNKMPGDLTLAIEPVQIPGLKVRIDKELLHSGETARITFDHEPTDRSVKVTRTVRVNASPTGQHYEFTLTFAVPEELKKYLPQKK
;
A
#
# COMPACT_ATOMS: atom_id res chain seq x y z
N MET A 1 -42.70 32.43 -56.78
CA MET A 1 -41.37 31.95 -57.21
C MET A 1 -40.67 31.35 -55.99
N ARG A 2 -40.48 30.02 -55.98
CA ARG A 2 -39.55 29.18 -55.19
C ARG A 2 -39.64 29.24 -53.63
N LEU A 3 -40.25 28.27 -52.92
CA LEU A 3 -39.82 26.90 -52.52
C LEU A 3 -38.58 26.81 -51.60
N LEU A 4 -38.78 26.33 -50.35
CA LEU A 4 -38.04 25.30 -49.57
C LEU A 4 -38.20 25.59 -48.05
N LEU A 5 -38.87 24.74 -47.23
CA LEU A 5 -38.36 23.54 -46.51
C LEU A 5 -37.11 23.86 -45.63
N ALA A 6 -36.94 23.45 -44.37
CA ALA A 6 -37.60 22.46 -43.54
C ALA A 6 -37.04 22.52 -42.08
N LEU A 7 -37.82 21.99 -41.13
CA LEU A 7 -37.44 21.03 -40.07
C LEU A 7 -36.38 21.35 -38.97
N THR A 8 -36.63 20.74 -37.81
CA THR A 8 -35.72 20.39 -36.68
C THR A 8 -35.49 21.43 -35.57
N VAL A 9 -35.42 21.12 -34.28
CA VAL A 9 -35.52 19.86 -33.52
C VAL A 9 -35.82 20.22 -32.06
N SER A 10 -36.69 19.45 -31.43
CA SER A 10 -36.95 19.41 -29.99
C SER A 10 -35.72 18.95 -29.22
N LEU A 11 -35.13 19.80 -28.38
CA LEU A 11 -34.09 19.39 -27.43
C LEU A 11 -34.74 19.19 -26.05
N SER A 12 -35.06 17.93 -25.78
CA SER A 12 -35.44 17.43 -24.46
C SER A 12 -34.26 17.63 -23.49
N TRP A 13 -34.48 18.44 -22.45
CA TRP A 13 -33.60 18.50 -21.28
C TRP A 13 -33.71 17.17 -20.52
N CYS A 14 -32.81 16.24 -20.79
CA CYS A 14 -32.54 15.15 -19.87
C CYS A 14 -31.78 15.73 -18.68
N ALA A 15 -32.49 15.98 -17.59
CA ALA A 15 -31.90 16.14 -16.27
C ALA A 15 -31.27 14.79 -15.89
N SER A 16 -29.94 14.68 -16.00
CA SER A 16 -29.20 13.58 -15.39
C SER A 16 -29.29 13.73 -13.87
N ALA A 17 -30.09 12.87 -13.24
CA ALA A 17 -30.05 12.65 -11.81
C ALA A 17 -28.68 12.03 -11.46
N GLN A 18 -27.71 12.88 -11.13
CA GLN A 18 -26.47 12.44 -10.50
C GLN A 18 -26.74 12.27 -9.01
N SER A 19 -26.33 11.11 -8.48
CA SER A 19 -26.39 10.71 -7.08
C SER A 19 -25.83 11.83 -6.18
N PRO A 20 -26.46 12.16 -5.03
CA PRO A 20 -26.04 13.29 -4.17
C PRO A 20 -24.63 13.17 -3.56
N THR A 21 -23.97 12.02 -3.69
CA THR A 21 -22.65 11.73 -3.13
C THR A 21 -21.49 12.00 -4.11
N ASP A 22 -21.75 12.22 -5.40
CA ASP A 22 -20.70 12.44 -6.43
C ASP A 22 -20.27 13.92 -6.56
N VAL A 23 -21.00 14.83 -5.91
CA VAL A 23 -20.83 16.29 -6.04
C VAL A 23 -19.77 16.82 -5.07
N PHE A 24 -19.48 16.10 -3.98
CA PHE A 24 -18.55 16.56 -2.94
C PHE A 24 -17.09 16.12 -3.15
N ASP A 25 -16.84 15.12 -4.01
CA ASP A 25 -15.47 14.64 -4.30
C ASP A 25 -14.86 15.22 -5.59
N LYS A 26 -15.66 15.91 -6.42
CA LYS A 26 -15.19 16.51 -7.68
C LYS A 26 -14.97 18.00 -7.49
N ALA A 27 -13.70 18.42 -7.56
CA ALA A 27 -13.36 19.84 -7.62
C ALA A 27 -14.06 20.53 -8.80
N PRO A 28 -14.37 21.83 -8.70
CA PRO A 28 -14.84 22.61 -9.84
C PRO A 28 -13.93 22.40 -11.04
N PRO A 29 -14.46 22.17 -12.27
CA PRO A 29 -13.64 21.82 -13.44
C PRO A 29 -12.47 22.77 -13.68
N LYS A 30 -12.70 24.07 -13.47
CA LYS A 30 -11.67 25.10 -13.61
C LYS A 30 -10.49 24.94 -12.62
N ILE A 31 -10.77 24.48 -11.40
CA ILE A 31 -9.76 24.23 -10.37
C ILE A 31 -8.97 22.96 -10.71
N ASP A 32 -9.66 21.91 -11.17
CA ASP A 32 -9.05 20.64 -11.56
C ASP A 32 -8.16 20.80 -12.80
N ASP A 33 -8.64 21.49 -13.83
CA ASP A 33 -7.87 21.79 -15.04
C ASP A 33 -6.63 22.63 -14.73
N ALA A 34 -6.75 23.63 -13.84
CA ALA A 34 -5.63 24.47 -13.43
C ALA A 34 -4.56 23.66 -12.67
N LEU A 35 -4.98 22.75 -11.78
CA LEU A 35 -4.06 21.86 -11.08
C LEU A 35 -3.37 20.91 -12.05
N ARG A 36 -4.14 20.23 -12.91
CA ARG A 36 -3.60 19.29 -13.91
C ARG A 36 -2.59 19.96 -14.82
N ALA A 37 -2.86 21.18 -15.28
CA ALA A 37 -1.92 21.92 -16.12
C ALA A 37 -0.57 22.16 -15.40
N ARG A 38 -0.61 22.49 -14.10
CA ARG A 38 0.60 22.71 -13.28
C ARG A 38 1.35 21.40 -13.00
N VAL A 39 0.62 20.32 -12.69
CA VAL A 39 1.17 18.97 -12.53
C VAL A 39 1.85 18.50 -13.81
N THR A 40 1.18 18.64 -14.94
CA THR A 40 1.71 18.29 -16.26
C THR A 40 2.99 19.06 -16.54
N LYS A 41 3.01 20.39 -16.34
CA LYS A 41 4.22 21.21 -16.52
C LYS A 41 5.38 20.76 -15.64
N PHE A 42 5.11 20.35 -14.39
CA PHE A 42 6.13 19.81 -13.49
C PHE A 42 6.72 18.49 -14.02
N PHE A 43 5.88 17.50 -14.34
CA PHE A 43 6.37 16.19 -14.77
C PHE A 43 6.95 16.20 -16.19
N GLU A 44 6.43 17.02 -17.10
CA GLU A 44 7.03 17.24 -18.42
C GLU A 44 8.45 17.81 -18.33
N ALA A 45 8.68 18.75 -17.40
CA ALA A 45 10.01 19.27 -17.14
C ALA A 45 10.96 18.17 -16.63
N HIS A 46 10.48 17.21 -15.85
CA HIS A 46 11.26 16.06 -15.39
C HIS A 46 11.49 15.01 -16.49
N VAL A 47 10.53 14.80 -17.40
CA VAL A 47 10.71 13.94 -18.59
C VAL A 47 11.75 14.54 -19.55
N GLY A 48 11.67 15.85 -19.75
CA GLY A 48 12.60 16.62 -20.59
C GLY A 48 13.97 16.85 -19.95
N GLY A 49 14.18 16.52 -18.67
CA GLY A 49 15.41 16.85 -17.93
C GLY A 49 15.63 18.36 -17.74
N LYS A 50 14.58 19.17 -17.90
CA LYS A 50 14.61 20.63 -17.82
C LYS A 50 14.17 21.10 -16.42
N PHE A 51 14.90 20.69 -15.38
CA PHE A 51 14.52 20.92 -13.98
C PHE A 51 14.34 22.41 -13.61
N ARG A 52 15.05 23.32 -14.30
CA ARG A 52 14.86 24.77 -14.14
C ARG A 52 13.48 25.27 -14.60
N GLN A 53 12.80 24.54 -15.49
CA GLN A 53 11.42 24.84 -15.88
C GLN A 53 10.41 24.33 -14.84
N ALA A 54 10.75 23.27 -14.11
CA ALA A 54 9.93 22.77 -13.00
C ALA A 54 9.90 23.75 -11.82
N GLU A 55 10.97 24.51 -11.61
CA GLU A 55 11.05 25.57 -10.58
C GLU A 55 9.89 26.57 -10.65
N GLN A 56 9.38 26.85 -11.86
CA GLN A 56 8.30 27.82 -12.08
C GLN A 56 6.95 27.42 -11.45
N VAL A 57 6.80 26.17 -11.03
CA VAL A 57 5.58 25.66 -10.40
C VAL A 57 5.81 25.22 -8.96
N ILE A 58 6.96 25.57 -8.38
CA ILE A 58 7.35 25.22 -7.01
C ILE A 58 7.11 26.43 -6.12
N HIS A 59 6.51 26.18 -4.96
CA HIS A 59 6.30 27.20 -3.95
C HIS A 59 7.66 27.70 -3.43
N SER A 60 7.77 29.01 -3.17
CA SER A 60 9.01 29.64 -2.72
C SER A 60 9.59 29.00 -1.45
N THR A 61 8.73 28.54 -0.54
CA THR A 61 9.12 27.87 0.70
C THR A 61 9.71 26.47 0.50
N SER A 62 9.58 25.88 -0.69
CA SER A 62 10.04 24.52 -1.01
C SER A 62 11.13 24.50 -2.09
N LEU A 63 11.67 25.67 -2.46
CA LEU A 63 12.74 25.77 -3.44
C LEU A 63 14.02 25.09 -2.97
N ASP A 64 14.45 25.34 -1.73
CA ASP A 64 15.67 24.75 -1.17
C ASP A 64 15.58 23.21 -1.14
N GLU A 65 14.44 22.67 -0.70
CA GLU A 65 14.18 21.23 -0.71
C GLU A 65 14.18 20.66 -2.14
N PHE A 66 13.61 21.39 -3.10
CA PHE A 66 13.69 20.99 -4.50
C PHE A 66 15.13 20.99 -5.01
N TYR A 67 15.95 21.98 -4.67
CA TYR A 67 17.36 22.01 -5.08
C TYR A 67 18.17 20.88 -4.44
N ASN A 68 17.87 20.54 -3.19
CA ASN A 68 18.50 19.44 -2.46
C ASN A 68 17.99 18.04 -2.87
N SER A 69 16.83 17.97 -3.54
CA SER A 69 16.28 16.70 -4.01
C SER A 69 17.06 16.08 -5.16
N GLU A 70 17.11 14.74 -5.18
CA GLU A 70 17.67 13.96 -6.28
C GLU A 70 16.82 14.14 -7.54
N LYS A 71 17.44 14.73 -8.58
CA LYS A 71 16.76 15.05 -9.84
C LYS A 71 16.94 13.88 -10.79
N GLN A 72 15.96 12.99 -10.79
CA GLN A 72 15.93 11.91 -11.77
C GLN A 72 15.15 12.33 -13.01
N ARG A 73 15.72 12.02 -14.18
CA ARG A 73 14.99 12.15 -15.44
C ARG A 73 13.94 11.04 -15.53
N LEU A 74 12.73 11.43 -15.89
CA LEU A 74 11.61 10.52 -16.10
C LEU A 74 11.48 10.17 -17.58
N ILE A 75 10.80 9.07 -17.88
CA ILE A 75 10.58 8.62 -19.26
C ILE A 75 9.14 8.95 -19.69
N GLY A 76 8.20 8.85 -18.76
CA GLY A 76 6.82 9.22 -18.93
C GLY A 76 6.12 9.38 -17.59
N PHE A 77 4.91 9.90 -17.61
CA PHE A 77 4.08 10.02 -16.42
C PHE A 77 2.60 9.91 -16.79
N GLU A 78 1.79 9.48 -15.85
CA GLU A 78 0.34 9.39 -15.97
C GLU A 78 -0.29 9.76 -14.63
N ILE A 79 -1.23 10.70 -14.63
CA ILE A 79 -1.94 11.10 -13.40
C ILE A 79 -2.95 10.01 -13.07
N ALA A 80 -2.73 9.27 -11.97
CA ALA A 80 -3.57 8.16 -11.56
C ALA A 80 -4.76 8.63 -10.70
N ASN A 81 -4.51 9.53 -9.75
CA ASN A 81 -5.56 10.02 -8.85
C ASN A 81 -5.24 11.44 -8.36
N ILE A 82 -6.29 12.23 -8.13
CA ILE A 82 -6.21 13.53 -7.47
C ILE A 82 -7.19 13.52 -6.31
N THR A 83 -6.68 13.79 -5.11
CA THR A 83 -7.48 13.96 -3.89
C THR A 83 -7.38 15.41 -3.45
N TYR A 84 -8.51 16.11 -3.38
CA TYR A 84 -8.58 17.48 -2.87
C TYR A 84 -8.83 17.50 -1.36
N SER A 85 -8.24 18.47 -0.67
CA SER A 85 -8.48 18.72 0.74
C SER A 85 -8.56 20.22 1.01
N ASP A 86 -8.97 20.58 2.23
CA ASP A 86 -9.07 21.97 2.70
C ASP A 86 -9.86 22.86 1.75
N ASN A 87 -11.12 22.51 1.44
CA ASN A 87 -11.99 23.29 0.55
C ASN A 87 -11.38 23.56 -0.85
N PHE A 88 -10.74 22.55 -1.44
CA PHE A 88 -10.07 22.64 -2.75
C PHE A 88 -8.87 23.60 -2.79
N THR A 89 -8.29 23.97 -1.65
CA THR A 89 -7.04 24.75 -1.60
C THR A 89 -5.80 23.88 -1.45
N LYS A 90 -5.95 22.58 -1.19
CA LYS A 90 -4.84 21.62 -1.22
C LYS A 90 -5.24 20.42 -2.06
N ALA A 91 -4.24 19.81 -2.68
CA ALA A 91 -4.42 18.59 -3.44
C ALA A 91 -3.22 17.67 -3.27
N MET A 92 -3.51 16.38 -3.17
CA MET A 92 -2.54 15.32 -3.30
C MET A 92 -2.76 14.62 -4.63
N VAL A 93 -1.72 14.60 -5.45
CA VAL A 93 -1.74 14.02 -6.79
C VAL A 93 -0.86 12.79 -6.80
N VAL A 94 -1.46 11.64 -7.11
CA VAL A 94 -0.75 10.38 -7.33
C VAL A 94 -0.50 10.24 -8.83
N THR A 95 0.77 10.21 -9.21
CA THR A 95 1.21 10.09 -10.60
C THR A 95 2.00 8.79 -10.76
N ASN A 96 1.61 7.94 -11.70
CA ASN A 96 2.43 6.81 -12.10
C ASN A 96 3.57 7.34 -12.96
N VAL A 97 4.80 7.10 -12.53
CA VAL A 97 5.99 7.64 -13.20
C VAL A 97 6.77 6.51 -13.83
N GLU A 98 7.10 6.64 -15.11
CA GLU A 98 7.88 5.64 -15.82
C GLU A 98 9.38 6.00 -15.77
N LEU A 99 10.19 5.08 -15.25
CA LEU A 99 11.64 5.27 -15.11
C LEU A 99 12.41 3.95 -15.31
N ASP A 100 13.66 4.07 -15.77
CA ASP A 100 14.60 2.96 -15.82
C ASP A 100 15.31 2.86 -14.47
N TRP A 101 14.97 1.85 -13.69
CA TRP A 101 15.66 1.55 -12.44
C TRP A 101 16.87 0.67 -12.75
N ILE A 102 18.07 1.16 -12.44
CA ILE A 102 19.29 0.37 -12.59
C ILE A 102 19.47 -0.46 -11.32
N THR A 103 19.42 -1.78 -11.47
CA THR A 103 19.72 -2.72 -10.39
C THR A 103 21.04 -3.44 -10.68
N VAL A 104 21.83 -3.67 -9.63
CA VAL A 104 23.13 -4.35 -9.73
C VAL A 104 22.98 -5.78 -10.27
N ARG A 105 21.82 -6.42 -10.08
CA ARG A 105 21.57 -7.84 -10.44
C ARG A 105 20.92 -8.04 -11.82
N LEU A 106 19.96 -7.22 -12.21
CA LEU A 106 19.16 -7.40 -13.43
C LEU A 106 19.47 -6.36 -14.51
N GLY A 107 20.39 -5.42 -14.26
CA GLY A 107 20.64 -4.29 -15.13
C GLY A 107 19.50 -3.27 -15.08
N LYS A 108 19.20 -2.63 -16.21
CA LYS A 108 18.14 -1.61 -16.33
C LYS A 108 16.78 -2.29 -16.43
N ILE A 109 15.90 -2.07 -15.45
CA ILE A 109 14.50 -2.53 -15.48
C ILE A 109 13.56 -1.33 -15.62
N ARG A 110 12.56 -1.43 -16.49
CA ARG A 110 11.53 -0.41 -16.66
C ARG A 110 10.45 -0.61 -15.60
N VAL A 111 10.23 0.40 -14.75
CA VAL A 111 9.21 0.35 -13.68
C VAL A 111 8.27 1.54 -13.78
N LYS A 112 7.05 1.36 -13.25
CA LYS A 112 6.02 2.40 -13.16
C LYS A 112 5.58 2.63 -11.71
N PRO A 113 6.46 3.10 -10.81
CA PRO A 113 6.07 3.37 -9.42
C PRO A 113 5.04 4.52 -9.34
N PRO A 114 4.06 4.43 -8.42
CA PRO A 114 3.22 5.55 -8.06
C PRO A 114 4.00 6.55 -7.20
N MET A 115 4.04 7.81 -7.63
CA MET A 115 4.67 8.92 -6.93
C MET A 115 3.60 9.88 -6.42
N LYS A 116 3.67 10.22 -5.13
CA LYS A 116 2.78 11.21 -4.51
C LYS A 116 3.41 12.60 -4.59
N SER A 117 2.64 13.58 -5.01
CA SER A 117 3.03 15.00 -5.04
C SER A 117 1.97 15.85 -4.35
N THR A 118 2.41 16.82 -3.57
CA THR A 118 1.54 17.71 -2.78
C THR A 118 1.50 19.10 -3.38
N TRP A 119 0.29 19.64 -3.49
CA TRP A 119 0.00 20.89 -4.17
C TRP A 119 -0.88 21.77 -3.29
N MET A 120 -0.57 23.06 -3.25
CA MET A 120 -1.36 24.07 -2.55
C MET A 120 -1.79 25.16 -3.52
N TYR A 121 -2.98 25.69 -3.32
CA TYR A 121 -3.50 26.84 -4.04
C TYR A 121 -3.10 28.11 -3.28
N ASP A 122 -2.22 28.92 -3.85
CA ASP A 122 -1.77 30.18 -3.27
C ASP A 122 -1.61 31.25 -4.37
N ALA A 123 -1.92 32.50 -4.01
CA ALA A 123 -1.86 33.65 -4.91
C ALA A 123 -2.56 33.45 -6.28
N GLY A 124 -3.62 32.63 -6.32
CA GLY A 124 -4.40 32.36 -7.54
C GLY A 124 -3.87 31.20 -8.40
N GLU A 125 -2.78 30.54 -8.01
CA GLU A 125 -2.14 29.46 -8.76
C GLU A 125 -1.89 28.22 -7.89
N TRP A 126 -1.69 27.06 -8.54
CA TRP A 126 -1.28 25.84 -7.86
C TRP A 126 0.24 25.72 -7.79
N TRP A 127 0.74 25.51 -6.58
CA TRP A 127 2.14 25.41 -6.27
C TRP A 127 2.46 24.06 -5.65
N TRP A 128 3.47 23.39 -6.21
CA TRP A 128 4.03 22.21 -5.58
C TRP A 128 4.77 22.63 -4.32
N TYR A 129 4.56 21.89 -3.24
CA TYR A 129 5.25 22.13 -1.98
C TYR A 129 5.63 20.82 -1.34
N VAL A 130 6.72 20.84 -0.59
CA VAL A 130 7.10 19.72 0.28
C VAL A 130 6.55 20.03 1.66
N ILE A 131 5.80 19.09 2.22
CA ILE A 131 5.53 19.10 3.66
C ILE A 131 6.88 18.84 4.32
N PRO A 132 7.47 19.82 5.03
CA PRO A 132 8.73 19.60 5.73
C PRO A 132 8.52 18.40 6.64
N ARG A 133 9.42 17.41 6.58
CA ARG A 133 9.37 16.30 7.53
C ARG A 133 9.58 16.91 8.92
N LYS A 134 8.48 17.18 9.63
CA LYS A 134 8.54 17.49 11.05
C LYS A 134 9.25 16.32 11.71
N GLU A 135 10.18 16.68 12.58
CA GLU A 135 10.99 15.84 13.47
C GLU A 135 10.51 14.40 13.49
N TRP A 136 11.37 13.48 13.02
CA TRP A 136 11.08 12.07 13.20
C TRP A 136 10.98 11.80 14.71
N GLU A 137 9.76 11.56 15.18
CA GLU A 137 9.52 10.89 16.45
C GLU A 137 9.97 9.45 16.27
N THR A 138 11.25 9.23 16.51
CA THR A 138 11.80 7.89 16.64
C THR A 138 11.65 7.45 18.11
N PRO A 139 11.65 6.15 18.41
CA PRO A 139 11.67 5.65 19.78
C PRO A 139 12.83 6.18 20.65
N TRP A 140 13.82 6.84 20.04
CA TRP A 140 14.97 7.48 20.69
C TRP A 140 14.83 9.01 20.87
N GLY A 141 13.64 9.57 20.62
CA GLY A 141 13.35 11.00 20.73
C GLY A 141 13.42 11.76 19.40
N ASN A 142 13.14 13.07 19.45
CA ASN A 142 13.06 13.94 18.28
C ASN A 142 14.44 14.05 17.61
N MET A 143 14.63 13.34 16.50
CA MET A 143 15.82 13.50 15.67
C MET A 143 15.67 14.77 14.81
N LYS A 144 16.57 15.73 15.03
CA LYS A 144 16.75 16.87 14.12
C LYS A 144 17.70 16.45 12.98
N PRO A 145 17.48 16.90 11.74
CA PRO A 145 18.46 16.77 10.68
C PRO A 145 19.80 17.33 11.15
N GLY A 146 20.87 16.55 11.00
CA GLY A 146 22.22 16.98 11.39
C GLY A 146 22.67 18.19 10.55
N ALA A 147 23.50 19.06 11.14
CA ALA A 147 24.06 20.20 10.42
C ALA A 147 24.83 19.73 9.18
N GLU A 148 24.61 20.39 8.04
CA GLU A 148 25.26 20.09 6.77
C GLU A 148 26.78 20.07 6.95
N ARG A 149 27.38 18.89 6.76
CA ARG A 149 28.82 18.76 6.59
C ARG A 149 29.11 18.70 5.10
N SER A 150 29.62 19.80 4.56
CA SER A 150 30.37 19.82 3.31
C SER A 150 31.72 19.14 3.54
N ALA A 151 31.75 17.81 3.48
CA ALA A 151 32.97 17.02 3.41
C ALA A 151 32.73 15.84 2.47
N GLY A 152 33.64 15.67 1.51
CA GLY A 152 33.51 14.72 0.41
C GLY A 152 33.08 13.33 0.84
N TYR A 153 32.30 12.68 -0.03
CA TYR A 153 31.83 11.31 0.09
C TYR A 153 33.02 10.33 0.19
N GLY A 154 33.51 10.12 1.40
CA GLY A 154 34.03 8.84 1.85
C GLY A 154 32.87 8.07 2.47
N GLY A 155 31.92 7.63 1.64
CA GLY A 155 30.84 6.78 2.10
C GLY A 155 31.43 5.52 2.75
N PRO A 156 30.93 5.07 3.92
CA PRO A 156 31.40 3.82 4.51
C PRO A 156 31.24 2.70 3.49
N SER A 157 32.30 1.91 3.32
CA SER A 157 32.32 0.73 2.47
C SER A 157 31.08 -0.13 2.73
N GLY A 158 30.27 -0.29 1.69
CA GLY A 158 29.23 -1.30 1.53
C GLY A 158 28.46 -1.70 2.79
N VAL A 159 27.37 -1.00 3.10
CA VAL A 159 26.25 -1.67 3.75
C VAL A 159 25.70 -2.66 2.71
N SER A 160 26.07 -3.94 2.87
CA SER A 160 25.43 -5.01 2.13
C SER A 160 23.95 -4.97 2.45
N MET A 161 23.15 -4.45 1.51
CA MET A 161 21.70 -4.54 1.58
C MET A 161 21.38 -6.02 1.64
N PRO A 162 20.82 -6.54 2.76
CA PRO A 162 20.49 -7.94 2.83
C PRO A 162 19.52 -8.24 1.68
N ASP A 163 19.75 -9.34 0.97
CA ASP A 163 18.86 -9.78 -0.12
C ASP A 163 17.42 -9.71 0.40
N VAL A 164 16.50 -9.02 -0.30
CA VAL A 164 15.10 -8.90 0.14
C VAL A 164 14.51 -10.29 0.39
N LYS A 165 14.96 -11.30 -0.36
CA LYS A 165 14.60 -12.70 -0.14
C LYS A 165 15.16 -13.27 1.18
N ALA A 166 16.35 -12.85 1.59
CA ALA A 166 16.95 -13.21 2.87
C ALA A 166 16.22 -12.56 4.05
N ILE A 167 15.82 -11.28 3.94
CA ILE A 167 15.01 -10.60 4.98
C ILE A 167 13.64 -11.28 5.12
N LEU A 168 12.97 -11.56 4.00
CA LEU A 168 11.67 -12.22 3.99
C LEU A 168 11.73 -13.68 4.51
N SER A 169 12.88 -14.34 4.44
CA SER A 169 13.10 -15.69 4.98
C SER A 169 13.42 -15.72 6.49
N GLN A 170 13.59 -14.56 7.12
CA GLN A 170 13.93 -14.45 8.54
C GLN A 170 12.72 -14.61 9.45
N VAL A 171 11.49 -14.55 8.93
CA VAL A 171 10.31 -14.95 9.71
C VAL A 171 10.06 -16.44 9.48
N VAL A 172 10.17 -17.22 10.55
CA VAL A 172 10.08 -18.67 10.51
C VAL A 172 8.78 -19.11 11.17
N VAL A 173 7.96 -19.87 10.44
CA VAL A 173 6.75 -20.50 10.97
C VAL A 173 7.04 -21.96 11.26
N SER A 174 6.70 -22.44 12.46
CA SER A 174 7.01 -23.82 12.88
C SER A 174 6.21 -24.87 12.10
N LYS A 175 4.95 -24.59 11.78
CA LYS A 175 4.09 -25.41 10.93
C LYS A 175 2.92 -24.62 10.37
N THR A 176 2.45 -25.02 9.19
CA THR A 176 1.27 -24.43 8.52
C THR A 176 0.09 -25.39 8.47
N ALA A 177 0.30 -26.69 8.69
CA ALA A 177 -0.76 -27.67 8.84
C ALA A 177 -1.18 -27.75 10.31
N ILE A 178 -2.45 -27.43 10.58
CA ILE A 178 -3.05 -27.48 11.92
C ILE A 178 -4.04 -28.64 11.92
N HIS A 179 -3.89 -29.55 12.88
CA HIS A 179 -4.71 -30.75 12.97
C HIS A 179 -5.69 -30.61 14.13
N LEU A 180 -6.98 -30.52 13.80
CA LEU A 180 -8.06 -30.38 14.77
C LEU A 180 -9.03 -31.56 14.62
N SER A 181 -9.73 -31.93 15.69
CA SER A 181 -10.80 -32.93 15.64
C SER A 181 -12.09 -32.28 15.16
N SER A 182 -12.89 -32.97 14.33
CA SER A 182 -14.23 -32.49 13.94
C SER A 182 -15.33 -32.80 14.95
N ALA A 183 -15.10 -33.73 15.88
CA ALA A 183 -16.15 -34.22 16.79
C ALA A 183 -15.87 -34.02 18.28
N GLU A 184 -14.63 -33.70 18.64
CA GLU A 184 -14.20 -33.49 20.02
C GLU A 184 -13.48 -32.16 20.17
N LYS A 185 -13.44 -31.64 21.40
CA LYS A 185 -12.66 -30.45 21.72
C LYS A 185 -11.20 -30.71 21.39
N SER A 186 -10.61 -29.87 20.56
CA SER A 186 -9.24 -30.02 20.11
C SER A 186 -8.55 -28.68 20.06
N THR A 187 -7.27 -28.69 20.41
CA THR A 187 -6.43 -27.50 20.40
C THR A 187 -5.14 -27.87 19.69
N ASP A 188 -4.72 -27.00 18.78
CA ASP A 188 -3.41 -27.12 18.15
C ASP A 188 -2.75 -25.74 18.03
N THR A 189 -1.42 -25.70 18.05
CA THR A 189 -0.65 -24.44 18.14
C THR A 189 0.44 -24.36 17.09
N ALA A 190 0.61 -23.19 16.48
CA ALA A 190 1.76 -22.86 15.64
C ALA A 190 2.60 -21.74 16.26
N GLU A 191 3.86 -21.65 15.88
CA GLU A 191 4.78 -20.64 16.39
C GLU A 191 5.35 -19.83 15.23
N ILE A 192 5.46 -18.51 15.41
CA ILE A 192 6.06 -17.58 14.45
C ILE A 192 7.24 -16.89 15.14
N LEU A 193 8.45 -17.11 14.64
CA LEU A 193 9.68 -16.50 15.12
C LEU A 193 10.11 -15.35 14.20
N ASN A 194 10.29 -14.16 14.76
CA ASN A 194 10.86 -13.01 14.06
C ASN A 194 12.40 -13.03 14.16
N LYS A 195 13.12 -13.37 13.09
CA LYS A 195 14.59 -13.19 13.03
C LYS A 195 15.01 -11.93 12.26
N MET A 196 14.06 -11.06 11.90
CA MET A 196 14.36 -9.84 11.17
C MET A 196 14.89 -8.76 12.11
N PRO A 197 15.80 -7.89 11.62
CA PRO A 197 16.15 -6.68 12.34
C PRO A 197 14.97 -5.70 12.32
N GLY A 198 14.22 -5.65 13.42
CA GLY A 198 13.08 -4.76 13.60
C GLY A 198 11.85 -5.44 14.19
N ASP A 199 10.82 -4.65 14.44
CA ASP A 199 9.57 -5.12 15.05
C ASP A 199 8.61 -5.66 13.99
N LEU A 200 7.90 -6.73 14.34
CA LEU A 200 6.91 -7.41 13.50
C LEU A 200 5.57 -7.44 14.22
N THR A 201 4.52 -6.89 13.60
CA THR A 201 3.15 -6.95 14.13
C THR A 201 2.35 -8.03 13.42
N LEU A 202 1.73 -8.93 14.18
CA LEU A 202 0.89 -10.02 13.71
C LEU A 202 -0.59 -9.70 13.91
N ALA A 203 -1.41 -9.96 12.89
CA ALA A 203 -2.86 -9.82 12.96
C ALA A 203 -3.57 -11.00 12.29
N ILE A 204 -4.58 -11.57 12.95
CA ILE A 204 -5.41 -12.65 12.40
C ILE A 204 -6.46 -12.04 11.47
N GLU A 205 -6.60 -12.57 10.25
CA GLU A 205 -7.74 -12.19 9.40
C GLU A 205 -9.06 -12.74 9.96
N PRO A 206 -10.15 -11.94 9.97
CA PRO A 206 -11.44 -12.39 10.47
C PRO A 206 -11.90 -13.67 9.76
N VAL A 207 -11.98 -14.78 10.51
CA VAL A 207 -12.45 -16.07 10.00
C VAL A 207 -13.68 -16.51 10.79
N GLN A 208 -14.79 -16.74 10.09
CA GLN A 208 -16.03 -17.21 10.69
C GLN A 208 -16.13 -18.74 10.54
N ILE A 209 -15.58 -19.47 11.51
CA ILE A 209 -15.74 -20.93 11.61
C ILE A 209 -16.49 -21.23 12.92
N PRO A 210 -17.69 -21.83 12.87
CA PRO A 210 -18.45 -22.19 14.07
C PRO A 210 -17.63 -23.08 15.01
N GLY A 211 -17.45 -22.62 16.24
CA GLY A 211 -16.70 -23.32 17.29
C GLY A 211 -15.19 -23.12 17.26
N LEU A 212 -14.63 -22.37 16.29
CA LEU A 212 -13.20 -22.08 16.24
C LEU A 212 -12.88 -20.75 16.93
N LYS A 213 -11.91 -20.76 17.84
CA LYS A 213 -11.30 -19.57 18.45
C LYS A 213 -9.81 -19.58 18.12
N VAL A 214 -9.34 -18.56 17.42
CA VAL A 214 -7.92 -18.38 17.10
C VAL A 214 -7.39 -17.23 17.95
N ARG A 215 -6.26 -17.43 18.62
CA ARG A 215 -5.63 -16.41 19.47
C ARG A 215 -4.14 -16.31 19.18
N ILE A 216 -3.60 -15.11 19.30
CA ILE A 216 -2.16 -14.84 19.33
C ILE A 216 -1.83 -14.43 20.77
N ASP A 217 -0.78 -15.01 21.34
CA ASP A 217 -0.29 -14.62 22.68
C ASP A 217 0.46 -13.28 22.67
N LYS A 218 1.14 -12.96 21.57
CA LYS A 218 1.91 -11.74 21.38
C LYS A 218 1.77 -11.18 19.97
N GLU A 219 1.08 -10.05 19.85
CA GLU A 219 0.84 -9.37 18.57
C GLU A 219 2.07 -8.60 18.07
N LEU A 220 2.91 -8.07 18.97
CA LEU A 220 4.14 -7.34 18.65
C LEU A 220 5.37 -8.19 18.99
N LEU A 221 6.13 -8.58 17.98
CA LEU A 221 7.36 -9.36 18.10
C LEU A 221 8.60 -8.52 17.79
N HIS A 222 9.46 -8.35 18.78
CA HIS A 222 10.80 -7.79 18.56
C HIS A 222 11.71 -8.81 17.85
N SER A 223 12.87 -8.36 17.39
CA SER A 223 13.89 -9.22 16.80
C SER A 223 14.30 -10.34 17.77
N GLY A 224 14.19 -11.59 17.32
CA GLY A 224 14.50 -12.81 18.08
C GLY A 224 13.34 -13.39 18.88
N GLU A 225 12.17 -12.74 18.88
CA GLU A 225 11.02 -13.19 19.65
C GLU A 225 10.09 -14.13 18.87
N THR A 226 9.39 -14.99 19.61
CA THR A 226 8.41 -15.95 19.07
C THR A 226 7.00 -15.65 19.60
N ALA A 227 6.01 -15.64 18.71
CA ALA A 227 4.59 -15.67 19.06
C ALA A 227 4.02 -17.09 18.88
N ARG A 228 3.10 -17.48 19.76
CA ARG A 228 2.28 -18.68 19.67
C ARG A 228 0.89 -18.31 19.17
N ILE A 229 0.47 -18.97 18.09
CA ILE A 229 -0.89 -18.96 17.59
C ILE A 229 -1.58 -20.21 18.09
N THR A 230 -2.66 -20.05 18.86
CA THR A 230 -3.47 -21.16 19.37
C THR A 230 -4.78 -21.23 18.60
N PHE A 231 -5.08 -22.42 18.07
CA PHE A 231 -6.32 -22.76 17.40
C PHE A 231 -7.14 -23.69 18.30
N ASP A 232 -8.13 -23.14 18.99
CA ASP A 232 -9.07 -23.91 19.81
C ASP A 232 -10.33 -24.22 18.99
N HIS A 233 -10.70 -25.49 18.90
CA HIS A 233 -11.94 -25.91 18.25
C HIS A 233 -12.86 -26.66 19.22
N GLU A 234 -14.03 -26.07 19.47
CA GLU A 234 -15.15 -26.66 20.21
C GLU A 234 -16.29 -26.94 19.23
N PRO A 235 -16.43 -28.16 18.70
CA PRO A 235 -17.40 -28.46 17.66
C PRO A 235 -18.84 -28.30 18.17
N THR A 236 -19.63 -27.48 17.48
CA THR A 236 -21.05 -27.25 17.77
C THR A 236 -21.96 -28.35 17.18
N ASP A 237 -21.45 -29.11 16.22
CA ASP A 237 -22.13 -30.22 15.55
C ASP A 237 -21.08 -31.26 15.10
N ARG A 238 -21.43 -32.56 15.11
CA ARG A 238 -20.57 -33.70 14.76
C ARG A 238 -20.43 -33.93 13.25
N SER A 239 -20.84 -32.96 12.44
CA SER A 239 -20.67 -32.98 10.98
C SER A 239 -19.20 -32.96 10.56
N VAL A 240 -18.85 -33.67 9.48
CA VAL A 240 -17.51 -33.64 8.89
C VAL A 240 -17.23 -32.23 8.35
N LYS A 241 -16.27 -31.53 8.97
CA LYS A 241 -15.87 -30.18 8.56
C LYS A 241 -14.85 -30.26 7.42
N VAL A 242 -15.08 -29.48 6.36
CA VAL A 242 -14.17 -29.35 5.22
C VAL A 242 -12.92 -28.58 5.67
N THR A 243 -11.76 -28.93 5.12
CA THR A 243 -10.50 -28.20 5.29
C THR A 243 -10.69 -26.70 5.02
N ARG A 244 -10.18 -25.85 5.90
CA ARG A 244 -10.26 -24.38 5.79
C ARG A 244 -8.90 -23.75 6.02
N THR A 245 -8.70 -22.55 5.51
CA THR A 245 -7.45 -21.81 5.65
C THR A 245 -7.68 -20.59 6.55
N VAL A 246 -6.79 -20.37 7.51
CA VAL A 246 -6.73 -19.15 8.32
C VAL A 246 -5.50 -18.37 7.91
N ARG A 247 -5.65 -17.05 7.74
CA ARG A 247 -4.56 -16.16 7.36
C ARG A 247 -4.12 -15.31 8.54
N VAL A 248 -2.81 -15.21 8.72
CA VAL A 248 -2.18 -14.29 9.66
C VAL A 248 -1.29 -13.35 8.89
N ASN A 249 -1.55 -12.05 9.03
CA ASN A 249 -0.83 -10.99 8.36
C ASN A 249 0.31 -10.47 9.24
N ALA A 250 1.44 -10.22 8.61
CA ALA A 250 2.64 -9.68 9.25
C ALA A 250 2.98 -8.30 8.67
N SER A 251 2.95 -7.27 9.52
CA SER A 251 3.29 -5.88 9.19
C SER A 251 4.63 -5.50 9.82
N PRO A 252 5.53 -4.78 9.13
CA PRO A 252 5.35 -4.09 7.85
C PRO A 252 5.71 -4.91 6.61
N THR A 253 6.09 -6.18 6.74
CA THR A 253 6.59 -6.99 5.61
C THR A 253 5.53 -7.29 4.55
N GLY A 254 4.24 -7.16 4.88
CA GLY A 254 3.13 -7.48 3.98
C GLY A 254 3.01 -8.98 3.71
N GLN A 255 3.71 -9.81 4.48
CA GLN A 255 3.62 -11.27 4.36
C GLN A 255 2.31 -11.78 4.98
N HIS A 256 1.75 -12.81 4.35
CA HIS A 256 0.60 -13.54 4.85
C HIS A 256 1.00 -15.00 5.05
N TYR A 257 0.71 -15.53 6.24
CA TYR A 257 0.92 -16.95 6.55
C TYR A 257 -0.42 -17.67 6.52
N GLU A 258 -0.50 -18.68 5.66
CA GLU A 258 -1.69 -19.50 5.48
C GLU A 258 -1.59 -20.78 6.34
N PHE A 259 -2.48 -20.91 7.31
CA PHE A 259 -2.62 -22.09 8.15
C PHE A 259 -3.78 -22.95 7.63
N THR A 260 -3.46 -24.15 7.15
CA THR A 260 -4.45 -25.12 6.67
C THR A 260 -4.97 -25.93 7.86
N LEU A 261 -6.22 -25.70 8.22
CA LEU A 261 -6.95 -26.46 9.23
C LEU A 261 -7.46 -27.76 8.61
N THR A 262 -6.89 -28.87 9.02
CA THR A 262 -7.36 -30.21 8.68
C THR A 262 -8.15 -30.78 9.84
N PHE A 263 -9.38 -31.22 9.57
CA PHE A 263 -10.24 -31.82 10.58
C PHE A 263 -10.20 -33.34 10.48
N ALA A 264 -9.71 -34.00 11.52
CA ALA A 264 -9.73 -35.45 11.62
C ALA A 264 -11.19 -35.93 11.69
N VAL A 265 -11.53 -36.92 10.86
CA VAL A 265 -12.82 -37.61 10.87
C VAL A 265 -12.77 -38.70 11.95
N PRO A 266 -13.72 -38.75 12.90
CA PRO A 266 -13.79 -39.79 13.91
C PRO A 266 -13.83 -41.18 13.29
N GLU A 267 -13.16 -42.15 13.90
CA GLU A 267 -13.15 -43.57 13.50
C GLU A 267 -14.58 -44.13 13.34
N GLU A 268 -15.54 -43.66 14.13
CA GLU A 268 -16.95 -44.07 14.08
C GLU A 268 -17.64 -43.70 12.75
N LEU A 269 -17.24 -42.60 12.12
CA LEU A 269 -17.81 -42.13 10.84
C LEU A 269 -17.07 -42.69 9.62
N LYS A 270 -15.86 -43.25 9.79
CA LYS A 270 -15.14 -43.96 8.70
C LYS A 270 -15.92 -45.17 8.17
N LYS A 271 -16.78 -45.79 9.01
CA LYS A 271 -17.66 -46.91 8.61
C LYS A 271 -18.76 -46.52 7.62
N TYR A 272 -19.10 -45.23 7.52
CA TYR A 272 -20.19 -44.74 6.66
C TYR A 272 -19.69 -43.98 5.41
N LEU A 273 -18.38 -43.87 5.21
CA LEU A 273 -17.82 -43.31 3.98
C LEU A 273 -17.86 -44.38 2.87
N PRO A 274 -18.34 -44.04 1.66
CA PRO A 274 -18.33 -44.99 0.55
C PRO A 274 -16.89 -45.38 0.23
N GLN A 275 -16.57 -46.67 0.32
CA GLN A 275 -15.29 -47.17 -0.16
C GLN A 275 -15.21 -46.90 -1.66
N LYS A 276 -14.28 -46.02 -2.07
CA LYS A 276 -13.92 -45.88 -3.48
C LYS A 276 -13.41 -47.24 -3.96
N LYS A 277 -14.22 -47.90 -4.79
CA LYS A 277 -13.77 -48.96 -5.69
C LYS A 277 -12.80 -48.39 -6.72
#